data_AF-A0A4S1FIP1-F1
#
_entry.id   AF-A0A4S1FIP1-F1
#
_cell.length_a   1.000
_cell.length_b   1.000
_cell.length_c   1.000
_cell.angle_alpha   90.00
_cell.angle_beta   90.00
_cell.angle_gamma   90.00
#
_symmetry.space_group_name_H-M   'P 1'
#
loop_
_entity.id
_entity.type
_entity.pdbx_description
1 polymer ?
#
loop_
_entity_poly.entity_id
_entity_poly.type
_entity_poly.pdbx_seq_one_letter_code
_entity_poly.pdbx_strand_id
1 'polypeptide(L)' 'MSTRGINFLDKWLAEHLPNAITDDPVAVSDLADECIKAALREGIAPWEIDEEVGSVFEAIFEAMQHRDGSLAD' A
#
# COMPACT_ATOMS: atom_id res chain seq x y z
N MET A 1 -15.81 9.24 7.39
CA MET A 1 -14.66 8.41 7.02
C MET A 1 -13.74 8.30 8.21
N SER A 2 -13.44 7.06 8.61
CA SER A 2 -12.31 6.79 9.50
C SER A 2 -11.03 7.15 8.75
N THR A 3 -9.94 7.45 9.46
CA THR A 3 -8.59 7.60 8.88
C THR A 3 -7.71 6.39 9.20
N ARG A 4 -8.34 5.26 9.55
CA ARG A 4 -7.62 4.10 10.09
C ARG A 4 -6.98 3.29 8.98
N GLY A 5 -7.68 3.10 7.86
CA GLY A 5 -7.17 2.38 6.71
C GLY A 5 -5.99 3.09 6.09
N ILE A 6 -6.07 4.41 5.89
CA ILE A 6 -4.96 5.16 5.30
C ILE A 6 -3.73 5.24 6.21
N ASN A 7 -3.92 5.42 7.53
CA ASN A 7 -2.80 5.42 8.49
C ASN A 7 -2.12 4.05 8.62
N PHE A 8 -2.90 2.96 8.50
CA PHE A 8 -2.36 1.61 8.46
C PHE A 8 -1.55 1.40 7.18
N LEU A 9 -2.14 1.73 6.03
CA LEU A 9 -1.50 1.55 4.73
C LEU A 9 -0.18 2.34 4.65
N ASP A 10 -0.16 3.60 5.08
CA ASP A 10 1.06 4.43 5.07
C ASP A 10 2.21 3.80 5.89
N LYS A 11 1.91 3.30 7.09
CA LYS A 11 2.89 2.59 7.93
C LYS A 11 3.33 1.28 7.31
N TRP A 12 2.38 0.48 6.82
CA TRP A 12 2.66 -0.81 6.22
C TRP A 12 3.55 -0.64 4.98
N LEU A 13 3.27 0.34 4.13
CA LEU A 13 4.10 0.71 2.98
C LEU A 13 5.51 1.12 3.42
N ALA A 14 5.66 1.92 4.48
CA ALA A 14 6.97 2.34 4.98
C ALA A 14 7.82 1.16 5.49
N GLU A 15 7.18 0.15 6.11
CA GLU A 15 7.86 -1.02 6.68
C GLU A 15 8.10 -2.14 5.67
N HIS A 16 7.16 -2.36 4.72
CA HIS A 16 7.16 -3.51 3.82
C HIS A 16 7.58 -3.21 2.38
N LEU A 17 7.53 -1.95 1.90
CA LEU A 17 8.03 -1.71 0.54
C LEU A 17 9.54 -1.92 0.49
N PRO A 18 10.03 -2.80 -0.41
CA PRO A 18 11.45 -2.87 -0.67
C PRO A 18 11.95 -1.51 -1.17
N ASN A 19 13.20 -1.17 -0.84
CA ASN A 19 13.86 0.00 -1.43
C ASN A 19 14.03 -0.11 -2.96
N ALA A 20 13.70 -1.26 -3.55
CA ALA A 20 13.72 -1.52 -4.97
C ALA A 20 12.37 -1.17 -5.59
N ILE A 21 12.43 -0.35 -6.65
CA ILE A 21 11.30 -0.03 -7.52
C ILE A 21 10.96 -1.29 -8.32
N THR A 22 9.69 -1.69 -8.34
CA THR A 22 9.19 -2.75 -9.24
C THR A 22 7.96 -2.26 -9.99
N ASP A 23 7.99 -2.40 -11.32
CA ASP A 23 6.83 -2.17 -12.20
C ASP A 23 6.07 -3.48 -12.47
N ASP A 24 6.49 -4.58 -11.83
CA ASP A 24 5.88 -5.89 -12.03
C ASP A 24 4.50 -5.95 -11.34
N PRO A 25 3.39 -6.04 -12.11
CA PRO A 25 2.05 -6.03 -11.55
C PRO A 25 1.74 -7.26 -10.70
N VAL A 26 2.47 -8.38 -10.89
CA VAL A 26 2.31 -9.57 -10.06
C VAL A 26 2.90 -9.33 -8.67
N ALA A 27 4.07 -8.70 -8.59
CA ALA A 27 4.67 -8.28 -7.32
C ALA A 27 3.80 -7.27 -6.56
N VAL A 28 3.19 -6.31 -7.27
CA VAL A 28 2.25 -5.35 -6.67
C VAL A 28 1.02 -6.07 -6.11
N SER A 29 0.48 -7.04 -6.87
CA SER A 29 -0.68 -7.81 -6.44
C SER A 29 -0.38 -8.66 -5.20
N ASP A 30 0.82 -9.25 -5.10
CA ASP A 30 1.22 -10.05 -3.94
C ASP A 30 1.35 -9.17 -2.68
N LEU A 31 1.94 -7.97 -2.82
CA LEU A 31 2.02 -6.97 -1.75
C LEU A 31 0.63 -6.49 -1.31
N ALA A 32 -0.29 -6.26 -2.25
CA ALA A 32 -1.67 -5.89 -1.93
C ALA A 32 -2.35 -7.01 -1.11
N ASP A 33 -2.18 -8.26 -1.51
CA ASP A 33 -2.69 -9.43 -0.79
C ASP A 33 -2.11 -9.53 0.63
N GLU A 34 -0.81 -9.25 0.81
CA GLU A 34 -0.16 -9.22 2.11
C GLU A 34 -0.66 -8.07 2.99
N CYS A 35 -0.77 -6.87 2.43
CA CYS A 35 -1.32 -5.69 3.10
C CYS A 35 -2.73 -5.94 3.63
N ILE A 36 -3.59 -6.54 2.81
CA ILE A 36 -4.96 -6.91 3.20
C ILE A 36 -4.95 -7.93 4.35
N LYS A 37 -4.08 -8.95 4.30
CA LYS A 37 -3.95 -9.93 5.40
C LYS A 37 -3.45 -9.28 6.69
N ALA A 38 -2.55 -8.30 6.60
CA ALA A 38 -2.06 -7.56 7.75
C ALA A 38 -3.14 -6.65 8.34
N ALA A 39 -3.89 -5.93 7.50
CA ALA A 39 -5.04 -5.12 7.91
C ALA A 39 -6.08 -5.94 8.69
N LEU A 40 -6.44 -7.11 8.15
CA LEU A 40 -7.37 -8.03 8.80
C LEU A 40 -6.88 -8.51 10.17
N ARG A 41 -5.56 -8.68 10.36
CA ARG A 41 -4.98 -9.02 11.67
C ARG A 41 -5.06 -7.87 12.67
N GLU A 42 -5.00 -6.62 12.19
CA GLU A 42 -5.23 -5.43 13.01
C GLU A 42 -6.73 -5.10 13.23
N GLY A 43 -7.62 -5.89 12.64
CA GLY A 43 -9.08 -5.70 12.74
C GLY A 43 -9.60 -4.59 11.83
N ILE A 44 -8.84 -4.20 10.80
CA ILE A 44 -9.23 -3.25 9.76
C ILE A 44 -9.79 -4.05 8.60
N ALA A 45 -11.02 -3.74 8.19
CA ALA A 45 -11.62 -4.43 7.08
C ALA A 45 -11.10 -3.89 5.72
N PRO A 46 -10.95 -4.74 4.68
CA PRO A 46 -10.47 -4.33 3.36
C PRO A 46 -11.26 -3.18 2.77
N TRP A 47 -12.59 -3.24 2.91
CA TRP A 47 -13.51 -2.22 2.40
C TRP A 47 -13.34 -0.87 3.10
N GLU A 48 -12.88 -0.82 4.36
CA GLU A 48 -12.57 0.44 5.03
C GLU A 48 -11.37 1.12 4.38
N ILE A 49 -10.38 0.31 3.97
CA ILE A 49 -9.19 0.81 3.28
C ILE A 49 -9.58 1.26 1.87
N ASP A 50 -10.27 0.43 1.10
CA ASP A 50 -10.71 0.79 -0.27
C ASP A 50 -11.65 2.01 -0.28
N GLU A 51 -12.46 2.24 0.75
CA GLU A 51 -13.28 3.47 0.85
C GLU A 51 -12.39 4.72 1.05
N GLU A 52 -11.28 4.60 1.78
CA GLU A 52 -10.35 5.69 2.08
C GLU A 52 -9.34 5.96 0.95
N VAL A 53 -8.84 4.91 0.28
CA VAL A 53 -7.74 5.01 -0.72
C VAL A 53 -8.18 4.66 -2.14
N GLY A 54 -9.43 4.23 -2.35
CA GLY A 54 -9.96 3.79 -3.63
C GLY A 54 -9.55 2.35 -3.98
N SER A 55 -8.25 2.09 -4.03
CA SER A 55 -7.70 0.74 -4.23
C SER A 55 -6.34 0.58 -3.57
N VAL A 56 -6.21 -0.44 -2.72
CA VAL A 56 -4.91 -0.81 -2.11
C VAL A 56 -3.84 -1.11 -3.16
N PHE A 57 -4.23 -1.75 -4.27
CA PHE A 57 -3.31 -2.04 -5.37
C PHE A 57 -2.75 -0.75 -6.00
N GLU A 58 -3.64 0.20 -6.33
CA GLU A 58 -3.25 1.46 -6.97
C GLU A 58 -2.37 2.29 -6.04
N ALA A 59 -2.74 2.38 -4.76
CA ALA A 59 -1.94 3.09 -3.76
C ALA A 59 -0.52 2.49 -3.58
N ILE A 60 -0.39 1.17 -3.55
CA ILE A 60 0.91 0.49 -3.50
C ILE A 60 1.70 0.73 -4.80
N PHE A 61 1.04 0.65 -5.96
CA PHE A 61 1.65 0.88 -7.25
C PHE A 61 2.19 2.31 -7.38
N GLU A 62 1.37 3.31 -7.05
CA GLU A 62 1.76 4.73 -7.02
C GLU A 62 2.89 4.96 -6.01
N ALA A 63 2.84 4.36 -4.82
CA ALA A 63 3.91 4.49 -3.83
C ALA A 63 5.26 3.93 -4.33
N MET A 64 5.23 2.82 -5.09
CA MET A 64 6.43 2.27 -5.73
C MET A 64 6.94 3.15 -6.87
N GLN A 65 6.05 3.74 -7.67
CA GLN A 65 6.42 4.68 -8.73
C GLN A 65 6.95 6.01 -8.17
N HIS A 66 6.35 6.54 -7.10
CA HIS A 66 6.75 7.83 -6.52
C HIS A 66 8.12 7.79 -5.82
N ARG A 67 8.65 6.61 -5.46
CA ARG A 67 10.05 6.49 -5.00
C ARG A 67 11.08 6.82 -6.11
N ASP A 68 10.71 6.74 -7.40
CA ASP A 68 11.53 7.19 -8.53
C ASP A 68 11.68 8.73 -8.54
N GLY A 69 10.61 9.45 -8.19
CA GLY A 69 10.57 10.91 -8.23
C GLY A 69 11.41 11.63 -7.17
N SER A 70 11.98 10.91 -6.20
CA SER A 70 12.80 11.49 -5.13
C SER A 70 14.32 11.41 -5.38
N LEU A 71 14.75 10.82 -6.51
CA LEU A 71 16.16 10.75 -6.94
C LEU A 71 16.58 11.90 -7.87
N ALA A 72 15.82 12.98 -7.91
CA ALA A 72 16.19 14.23 -8.58
C ALA A 72 16.39 15.37 -7.57
N ASP A 73 17.50 15.33 -6.82
CA ASP A 73 18.23 16.53 -6.37
C ASP A 73 19.74 16.25 -6.39
#